data_AF-A0A8H6RDL7-F1
#
_entry.id   AF-A0A8H6RDL7-F1
#
_cell.length_a   1.000
_cell.length_b   1.000
_cell.length_c   1.000
_cell.angle_alpha   90.00
_cell.angle_beta   90.00
_cell.angle_gamma   90.00
#
_symmetry.space_group_name_H-M   'P 1'
#
loop_
_entity.id
_entity.type
_entity.pdbx_description
1 polymer ?
#
loop_
_entity_poly.entity_id
_entity_poly.type
_entity_poly.pdbx_seq_one_letter_code
_entity_poly.pdbx_strand_id
1 'polypeptide(L)'
;MHSLRLWAQSLLRQNFGNHPIRPEGSIAAGPSRPYNSSVRAVFADEAAFIYAWPSRGGVIVLDEPEAIDLEFLGLDRLHPPSKRSDLQAEEDEFCQRLLLLGAKWWDSEERLSFAAPSGFGDAWPGNMRSTWIHSDTSFRKMYRPDPTMREKRWVKVGWPSTGGLVVSEFDTMWGPGPIDEDNLTPGDGHGLALLKMARTMDERCHLLMNRFRGKHYDSISEYDGQGFLNAWEWKHTGEVGPLLTPQETIEDWLENRYKRSDDPQQAG
;
A
#
# COMPACT_ATOMS: atom_id res chain seq x y z
N MET A 1 9.02 -67.04 21.37
CA MET A 1 7.56 -67.28 21.26
C MET A 1 6.88 -66.50 22.36
N HIS A 2 5.90 -65.69 21.98
CA HIS A 2 4.70 -65.40 22.75
C HIS A 2 4.88 -64.88 24.18
N SER A 3 4.78 -63.57 24.35
CA SER A 3 3.64 -62.97 25.05
C SER A 3 4.02 -61.58 25.52
N LEU A 4 3.58 -60.58 24.76
CA LEU A 4 3.05 -59.29 25.24
C LEU A 4 2.28 -58.62 24.09
N ARG A 5 1.52 -59.48 23.36
CA ARG A 5 0.41 -59.09 22.48
C ARG A 5 -0.84 -58.95 23.36
N LEU A 6 -0.92 -57.91 24.20
CA LEU A 6 -2.16 -57.56 24.91
C LEU A 6 -2.23 -56.05 25.23
N TRP A 7 -1.94 -55.21 24.25
CA TRP A 7 -2.41 -53.81 24.25
C TRP A 7 -2.94 -53.35 22.88
N ALA A 8 -3.20 -54.31 21.99
CA ALA A 8 -4.03 -54.11 20.81
C ALA A 8 -5.36 -54.85 21.03
N GLN A 9 -6.34 -54.16 21.63
CA GLN A 9 -7.80 -54.40 21.48
C GLN A 9 -8.58 -53.60 22.53
N SER A 10 -8.64 -52.26 22.40
CA SER A 10 -9.70 -51.50 23.09
C SER A 10 -10.11 -50.19 22.41
N LEU A 11 -9.66 -49.90 21.18
CA LEU A 11 -10.12 -48.71 20.44
C LEU A 11 -10.35 -49.02 18.95
N LEU A 12 -11.11 -50.08 18.69
CA LEU A 12 -11.79 -50.30 17.42
C LEU A 12 -13.27 -50.45 17.67
N ARG A 13 -14.00 -49.33 17.62
CA ARG A 13 -15.37 -49.16 17.12
C ARG A 13 -15.88 -47.79 17.55
N GLN A 14 -15.79 -46.81 16.65
CA GLN A 14 -16.94 -46.00 16.22
C GLN A 14 -16.50 -44.95 15.19
N ASN A 15 -16.82 -45.26 13.93
CA ASN A 15 -17.35 -44.36 12.91
C ASN A 15 -16.68 -43.00 12.68
N PHE A 16 -15.65 -42.98 11.82
CA PHE A 16 -15.46 -41.84 10.92
C PHE A 16 -16.34 -42.07 9.69
N GLY A 17 -17.38 -41.24 9.55
CA GLY A 17 -18.21 -41.17 8.35
C GLY A 17 -17.38 -40.74 7.14
N ASN A 18 -17.74 -41.30 5.99
CA ASN A 18 -17.18 -41.02 4.67
C ASN A 18 -17.04 -39.51 4.39
N HIS A 19 -15.80 -39.03 4.27
CA HIS A 19 -15.48 -37.90 3.42
C HIS A 19 -14.89 -38.44 2.11
N PRO A 20 -15.38 -38.02 0.93
CA PRO A 20 -14.80 -38.45 -0.33
C PRO A 20 -13.34 -37.97 -0.38
N ILE A 21 -12.43 -38.93 -0.54
CA ILE A 21 -11.02 -38.72 -0.80
C ILE A 21 -10.93 -37.82 -2.04
N ARG A 22 -10.44 -36.59 -1.87
CA ARG A 22 -10.09 -35.73 -3.01
C ARG A 22 -8.99 -36.46 -3.79
N PRO A 23 -9.12 -36.64 -5.11
CA PRO A 23 -8.06 -37.26 -5.90
C PRO A 23 -6.81 -36.39 -5.79
N GLU A 24 -5.71 -37.02 -5.36
CA GLU A 24 -4.37 -36.48 -5.43
C GLU A 24 -4.08 -36.11 -6.89
N GLY A 25 -3.84 -34.82 -7.15
CA GLY A 25 -3.58 -34.32 -8.50
C GLY A 25 -4.14 -32.94 -8.85
N SER A 26 -4.83 -32.23 -7.94
CA SER A 26 -5.22 -30.84 -8.20
C SER A 26 -4.06 -29.88 -7.90
N ILE A 27 -3.15 -29.73 -8.86
CA ILE A 27 -2.34 -28.52 -8.96
C ILE A 27 -3.31 -27.44 -9.42
N ALA A 28 -3.75 -26.57 -8.51
CA ALA A 28 -4.43 -25.34 -8.87
C ALA A 28 -3.42 -24.40 -9.54
N ALA A 29 -3.11 -24.64 -10.81
CA ALA A 29 -2.24 -23.81 -11.64
C ALA A 29 -3.00 -22.59 -12.19
N GLY A 30 -3.62 -21.81 -11.30
CA GLY A 30 -4.01 -20.44 -11.59
C GLY A 30 -2.98 -19.51 -10.96
N PRO A 31 -2.58 -18.39 -11.58
CA PRO A 31 -1.72 -17.44 -10.89
C PRO A 31 -2.43 -16.94 -9.63
N SER A 32 -1.65 -16.78 -8.57
CA SER A 32 -2.08 -16.17 -7.32
C SER A 32 -2.70 -14.80 -7.61
N ARG A 33 -3.79 -14.47 -6.91
CA ARG A 33 -4.35 -13.11 -6.93
C ARG A 33 -3.23 -12.15 -6.56
N PRO A 34 -2.91 -11.13 -7.40
CA PRO A 34 -1.79 -10.26 -7.14
C PRO A 34 -2.05 -9.28 -5.98
N TYR A 35 -3.30 -9.13 -5.55
CA TYR A 35 -3.72 -8.13 -4.58
C TYR A 35 -4.24 -8.77 -3.29
N ASN A 36 -3.83 -8.22 -2.14
CA ASN A 36 -4.27 -8.66 -0.82
C ASN A 36 -4.81 -7.46 -0.03
N SER A 37 -6.07 -7.15 -0.29
CA SER A 37 -6.80 -6.03 0.34
C SER A 37 -7.13 -6.21 1.81
N SER A 38 -6.59 -7.24 2.46
CA SER A 38 -6.72 -7.43 3.90
C SER A 38 -5.51 -6.90 4.67
N VAL A 39 -4.39 -6.57 4.02
CA VAL A 39 -3.12 -6.27 4.70
C VAL A 39 -3.09 -4.84 5.24
N ARG A 40 -2.81 -4.60 6.52
CA ARG A 40 -2.69 -3.22 7.03
C ARG A 40 -1.25 -2.69 6.98
N ALA A 41 -0.31 -3.48 7.49
CA ALA A 41 1.08 -3.07 7.60
C ALA A 41 1.99 -4.07 6.89
N VAL A 42 2.90 -3.56 6.06
CA VAL A 42 3.90 -4.33 5.33
C VAL A 42 5.28 -3.83 5.73
N PHE A 43 6.17 -4.76 6.06
CA PHE A 43 7.56 -4.49 6.41
C PHE A 43 8.46 -5.21 5.41
N ALA A 44 9.30 -4.42 4.77
CA ALA A 44 10.38 -4.83 3.87
C ALA A 44 11.72 -4.76 4.61
N ASP A 45 12.78 -5.19 3.93
CA ASP A 45 14.14 -5.10 4.46
C ASP A 45 14.54 -3.65 4.81
N GLU A 46 14.12 -2.65 4.04
CA GLU A 46 14.48 -1.23 4.23
C GLU A 46 13.29 -0.26 4.26
N ALA A 47 12.06 -0.77 4.22
CA ALA A 47 10.86 0.06 4.11
C ALA A 47 9.68 -0.49 4.92
N ALA A 48 8.77 0.40 5.27
CA ALA A 48 7.49 0.03 5.87
C ALA A 48 6.37 0.77 5.15
N PHE A 49 5.19 0.17 5.10
CA PHE A 49 4.03 0.72 4.42
C PHE A 49 2.78 0.45 5.23
N ILE A 50 1.94 1.48 5.39
CA ILE A 50 0.60 1.33 5.96
C ILE A 50 -0.43 1.55 4.86
N TYR A 51 -1.32 0.59 4.70
CA TYR A 51 -2.35 0.58 3.68
C TYR A 51 -3.71 0.88 4.29
N ALA A 52 -4.62 1.46 3.52
CA ALA A 52 -6.04 1.55 3.83
C ALA A 52 -6.90 1.52 2.57
N TRP A 53 -8.12 0.99 2.70
CA TRP A 53 -9.04 0.81 1.57
C TRP A 53 -10.35 1.57 1.77
N PRO A 54 -10.47 2.76 1.17
CA PRO A 54 -11.67 3.56 1.31
C PRO A 54 -12.86 2.93 0.59
N SER A 55 -14.06 3.13 1.12
CA SER A 55 -15.32 2.64 0.54
C SER A 55 -15.58 3.15 -0.87
N ARG A 56 -15.00 4.30 -1.22
CA ARG A 56 -15.07 4.94 -2.53
C ARG A 56 -14.17 4.29 -3.59
N GLY A 57 -13.35 3.31 -3.20
CA GLY A 57 -12.40 2.65 -4.07
C GLY A 57 -11.01 3.30 -4.09
N GLY A 58 -10.07 2.56 -4.67
CA GLY A 58 -8.65 2.85 -4.61
C GLY A 58 -7.97 2.26 -3.36
N VAL A 59 -6.72 2.68 -3.17
CA VAL A 59 -5.90 2.30 -2.01
C VAL A 59 -5.10 3.51 -1.55
N ILE A 60 -5.11 3.76 -0.24
CA ILE A 60 -4.34 4.83 0.38
C ILE A 60 -3.11 4.21 1.04
N VAL A 61 -1.93 4.74 0.74
CA VAL A 61 -0.65 4.21 1.22
C VAL A 61 0.16 5.31 1.87
N LEU A 62 0.53 5.10 3.14
CA LEU A 62 1.56 5.87 3.81
C LEU A 62 2.90 5.15 3.64
N ASP A 63 3.80 5.79 2.88
CA ASP A 63 5.15 5.30 2.63
C ASP A 63 6.06 5.69 3.81
N GLU A 64 6.88 4.76 4.28
CA GLU A 64 7.84 4.95 5.38
C GLU A 64 7.22 5.64 6.61
N PRO A 65 6.24 4.99 7.27
CA PRO A 65 5.67 5.49 8.51
C PRO A 65 6.74 5.59 9.60
N GLU A 66 6.78 6.72 10.28
CA GLU A 66 7.65 6.96 11.42
C GLU A 66 6.94 6.55 12.72
N ALA A 67 7.70 6.42 13.80
CA ALA A 67 7.16 6.06 15.12
C ALA A 67 5.95 6.92 15.54
N ILE A 68 6.02 8.22 15.29
CA ILE A 68 4.98 9.18 15.63
C ILE A 68 3.78 9.13 14.66
N ASP A 69 3.95 8.59 13.45
CA ASP A 69 2.84 8.33 12.53
C ASP A 69 1.98 7.18 13.06
N LEU A 70 2.62 6.10 13.50
CA LEU A 70 1.92 4.96 14.10
C LEU A 70 1.17 5.39 15.36
N GLU A 71 1.78 6.23 16.20
CA GLU A 71 1.14 6.81 17.38
C GLU A 71 -0.08 7.67 17.01
N PHE A 72 0.05 8.55 16.00
CA PHE A 72 -1.05 9.37 15.50
C PHE A 72 -2.23 8.51 14.97
N LEU A 73 -1.92 7.38 14.35
CA LEU A 73 -2.91 6.42 13.87
C LEU A 73 -3.51 5.54 14.98
N GLY A 74 -2.96 5.61 16.20
CA GLY A 74 -3.34 4.74 17.32
C GLY A 74 -2.90 3.28 17.12
N LEU A 75 -1.83 3.04 16.37
CA LEU A 75 -1.26 1.73 16.13
C LEU A 75 -0.12 1.43 17.11
N ASP A 76 0.00 0.16 17.52
CA ASP A 76 1.16 -0.30 18.28
C ASP A 76 2.42 -0.23 17.40
N ARG A 77 3.47 0.42 17.91
CA ARG A 77 4.73 0.64 17.19
C ARG A 77 5.56 -0.63 16.99
N LEU A 78 5.40 -1.61 17.87
CA LEU A 78 6.12 -2.87 17.87
C LEU A 78 5.32 -3.99 17.20
N HIS A 79 4.00 -3.90 17.28
CA HIS A 79 3.08 -4.90 16.73
C HIS A 79 1.89 -4.26 16.01
N PRO A 80 2.14 -3.48 14.94
CA PRO A 80 1.05 -2.91 14.18
C PRO A 80 0.19 -4.04 13.58
N PRO A 81 -1.14 -3.84 13.49
CA PRO A 81 -2.03 -4.88 13.01
C PRO A 81 -1.64 -5.31 11.60
N SER A 82 -1.61 -6.61 11.37
CA SER A 82 -1.34 -7.18 10.05
C SER A 82 -2.54 -7.08 9.12
N LYS A 83 -3.75 -6.89 9.67
CA LYS A 83 -5.00 -6.83 8.93
C LYS A 83 -5.75 -5.50 9.08
N ARG A 84 -6.47 -5.11 8.03
CA ARG A 84 -7.39 -3.97 8.05
C ARG A 84 -8.65 -4.28 8.88
N SER A 85 -9.49 -3.27 9.14
CA SER A 85 -10.78 -3.50 9.81
C SER A 85 -11.75 -4.21 8.85
N ASP A 86 -12.57 -5.12 9.38
CA ASP A 86 -13.68 -5.73 8.65
C ASP A 86 -14.87 -4.76 8.51
N LEU A 87 -14.92 -3.72 9.35
CA LEU A 87 -15.97 -2.70 9.33
C LEU A 87 -15.55 -1.53 8.44
N GLN A 88 -16.24 -1.36 7.32
CA GLN A 88 -15.90 -0.34 6.33
C GLN A 88 -15.94 1.10 6.87
N ALA A 89 -16.83 1.40 7.82
CA ALA A 89 -16.88 2.72 8.44
C ALA A 89 -15.61 3.04 9.26
N GLU A 90 -15.10 2.07 10.04
CA GLU A 90 -13.84 2.21 10.77
C GLU A 90 -12.65 2.31 9.81
N GLU A 91 -12.71 1.58 8.70
CA GLU A 91 -11.70 1.66 7.64
C GLU A 91 -11.68 3.05 6.98
N ASP A 92 -12.84 3.65 6.72
CA ASP A 92 -12.96 4.98 6.13
C ASP A 92 -12.45 6.09 7.08
N GLU A 93 -12.68 5.95 8.38
CA GLU A 93 -12.09 6.84 9.41
C GLU A 93 -10.56 6.67 9.47
N PHE A 94 -10.07 5.43 9.34
CA PHE A 94 -8.63 5.16 9.25
C PHE A 94 -8.02 5.75 7.98
N CYS A 95 -8.70 5.63 6.84
CA CYS A 95 -8.31 6.24 5.56
C CYS A 95 -8.11 7.75 5.70
N GLN A 96 -9.09 8.44 6.31
CA GLN A 96 -9.01 9.88 6.56
C GLN A 96 -7.80 10.24 7.41
N ARG A 97 -7.56 9.53 8.52
CA ARG A 97 -6.38 9.77 9.37
C ARG A 97 -5.07 9.52 8.65
N LEU A 98 -5.01 8.55 7.73
CA LEU A 98 -3.83 8.27 6.93
C LEU A 98 -3.52 9.44 5.97
N LEU A 99 -4.54 10.04 5.35
CA LEU A 99 -4.38 11.22 4.49
C LEU A 99 -3.82 12.43 5.26
N LEU A 100 -4.21 12.60 6.52
CA LEU A 100 -3.68 13.66 7.40
C LEU A 100 -2.17 13.55 7.67
N LEU A 101 -1.55 12.42 7.34
CA LEU A 101 -0.10 12.22 7.46
C LEU A 101 0.65 12.37 6.13
N GLY A 102 -0.06 12.72 5.04
CA GLY A 102 0.53 12.84 3.70
C GLY A 102 0.51 11.55 2.89
N ALA A 103 -0.32 10.57 3.26
CA ALA A 103 -0.48 9.35 2.48
C ALA A 103 -1.00 9.63 1.06
N LYS A 104 -0.63 8.76 0.12
CA LYS A 104 -1.04 8.85 -1.29
C LYS A 104 -2.30 8.05 -1.54
N TRP A 105 -3.23 8.56 -2.33
CA TRP A 105 -4.44 7.85 -2.73
C TRP A 105 -4.39 7.43 -4.20
N TRP A 106 -4.15 6.14 -4.41
CA TRP A 106 -4.07 5.50 -5.71
C TRP A 106 -5.45 5.05 -6.18
N ASP A 107 -5.71 5.17 -7.48
CA ASP A 107 -7.02 4.84 -8.06
C ASP A 107 -7.38 3.34 -7.93
N SER A 108 -6.38 2.46 -7.88
CA SER A 108 -6.57 1.02 -7.67
C SER A 108 -5.29 0.36 -7.17
N GLU A 109 -5.38 -0.86 -6.64
CA GLU A 109 -4.19 -1.65 -6.29
C GLU A 109 -3.33 -1.96 -7.52
N GLU A 110 -3.94 -2.07 -8.70
CA GLU A 110 -3.20 -2.21 -9.95
C GLU A 110 -2.39 -0.95 -10.26
N ARG A 111 -3.00 0.24 -10.14
CA ARG A 111 -2.29 1.51 -10.36
C ARG A 111 -1.11 1.63 -9.43
N LEU A 112 -1.31 1.35 -8.13
CA LEU A 112 -0.22 1.27 -7.17
C LEU A 112 0.85 0.29 -7.66
N SER A 113 0.53 -0.96 -7.96
CA SER A 113 1.53 -1.97 -8.37
C SER A 113 2.38 -1.57 -9.58
N PHE A 114 1.86 -0.70 -10.44
CA PHE A 114 2.57 -0.14 -11.58
C PHE A 114 3.38 1.11 -11.24
N ALA A 115 2.73 2.04 -10.56
CA ALA A 115 3.24 3.37 -10.29
C ALA A 115 4.03 3.42 -8.97
N ALA A 116 4.26 2.31 -8.31
CA ALA A 116 5.21 2.24 -7.23
C ALA A 116 6.55 1.74 -7.82
N PRO A 117 7.67 2.46 -7.66
CA PRO A 117 8.97 2.00 -8.17
C PRO A 117 9.28 0.59 -7.68
N SER A 118 10.13 -0.12 -8.42
CA SER A 118 10.62 -1.47 -8.08
C SER A 118 11.30 -1.61 -6.70
N GLY A 119 11.39 -0.54 -5.89
CA GLY A 119 11.64 -0.60 -4.44
C GLY A 119 10.46 -1.12 -3.61
N PHE A 120 9.27 -1.25 -4.20
CA PHE A 120 8.19 -2.13 -3.70
C PHE A 120 8.51 -3.62 -3.98
N GLY A 121 9.51 -3.91 -4.82
CA GLY A 121 9.84 -5.24 -5.33
C GLY A 121 10.40 -6.22 -4.29
N ASP A 122 10.95 -5.72 -3.19
CA ASP A 122 11.41 -6.55 -2.07
C ASP A 122 10.48 -6.43 -0.85
N ALA A 123 9.52 -5.51 -0.90
CA ALA A 123 8.61 -5.17 0.19
C ALA A 123 7.25 -5.86 0.13
N TRP A 124 6.75 -6.19 -1.06
CA TRP A 124 5.60 -7.10 -1.15
C TRP A 124 6.00 -8.41 -0.49
N PRO A 125 5.17 -9.00 0.41
CA PRO A 125 5.53 -10.21 1.16
C PRO A 125 5.95 -11.33 0.20
N GLY A 126 7.26 -11.41 0.01
CA GLY A 126 7.95 -12.30 -0.86
C GLY A 126 8.07 -13.66 -0.19
N ASN A 127 7.01 -14.45 -0.31
CA ASN A 127 7.20 -15.78 -0.88
C ASN A 127 7.26 -15.69 -2.41
N MET A 128 6.70 -14.65 -3.05
CA MET A 128 6.89 -14.44 -4.49
C MET A 128 8.28 -13.90 -4.78
N ARG A 129 9.28 -14.78 -4.70
CA ARG A 129 10.49 -14.73 -5.52
C ARG A 129 10.06 -14.31 -6.94
N SER A 130 10.48 -13.12 -7.36
CA SER A 130 11.27 -12.84 -8.56
C SER A 130 11.04 -13.66 -9.87
N THR A 131 9.95 -14.40 -10.06
CA THR A 131 9.86 -15.36 -11.18
C THR A 131 8.55 -15.39 -11.96
N TRP A 132 7.52 -14.58 -11.66
CA TRP A 132 6.26 -14.65 -12.44
C TRP A 132 5.55 -13.33 -12.77
N ILE A 133 6.14 -12.17 -12.46
CA ILE A 133 5.70 -10.90 -13.09
C ILE A 133 6.54 -10.56 -14.33
N HIS A 134 7.69 -11.22 -14.55
CA HIS A 134 8.59 -10.89 -15.66
C HIS A 134 8.33 -11.60 -17.00
N SER A 135 7.40 -12.56 -17.09
CA SER A 135 7.16 -13.25 -18.38
C SER A 135 6.00 -12.67 -19.21
N ASP A 136 5.14 -11.83 -18.63
CA ASP A 136 3.96 -11.27 -19.35
C ASP A 136 3.86 -9.73 -19.29
N THR A 137 4.81 -9.07 -18.63
CA THR A 137 4.87 -7.59 -18.58
C THR A 137 5.38 -6.93 -19.85
N SER A 138 5.92 -7.71 -20.80
CA SER A 138 6.45 -7.20 -22.07
C SER A 138 5.38 -6.48 -22.90
N PHE A 139 4.14 -6.97 -22.88
CA PHE A 139 3.03 -6.40 -23.65
C PHE A 139 2.33 -5.25 -22.91
N ARG A 140 2.39 -5.26 -21.57
CA ARG A 140 1.79 -4.24 -20.68
C ARG A 140 2.47 -2.87 -20.74
N LYS A 141 3.59 -2.71 -21.46
CA LYS A 141 4.38 -1.47 -21.56
C LYS A 141 3.81 -0.40 -22.51
N MET A 142 2.87 -0.72 -23.40
CA MET A 142 2.63 0.15 -24.56
C MET A 142 1.75 1.40 -24.31
N TYR A 143 0.88 1.41 -23.29
CA TYR A 143 0.15 2.62 -22.88
C TYR A 143 -0.12 2.57 -21.37
N ARG A 144 0.77 3.15 -20.58
CA ARG A 144 0.52 3.39 -19.16
C ARG A 144 0.73 4.86 -18.87
N PRO A 145 -0.29 5.57 -18.36
CA PRO A 145 -0.16 6.99 -18.06
C PRO A 145 0.95 7.21 -17.05
N ASP A 146 1.74 8.24 -17.27
CA ASP A 146 2.79 8.65 -16.34
C ASP A 146 2.19 8.91 -14.94
N PRO A 147 3.01 8.82 -13.89
CA PRO A 147 2.55 9.15 -12.54
C PRO A 147 2.06 10.59 -12.48
N THR A 148 0.93 10.81 -11.80
CA THR A 148 0.38 12.17 -11.64
C THR A 148 1.32 13.00 -10.79
N MET A 149 1.18 14.33 -10.86
CA MET A 149 1.97 15.21 -9.99
C MET A 149 1.77 14.88 -8.52
N ARG A 150 0.55 14.52 -8.09
CA ARG A 150 0.23 14.16 -6.71
C ARG A 150 0.85 12.83 -6.30
N GLU A 151 0.78 11.81 -7.17
CA GLU A 151 1.40 10.50 -6.94
C GLU A 151 2.93 10.59 -6.75
N LYS A 152 3.58 11.59 -7.38
CA LYS A 152 5.03 11.83 -7.27
C LYS A 152 5.43 12.65 -6.04
N ARG A 153 4.50 13.23 -5.29
CA ARG A 153 4.85 14.09 -4.15
C ARG A 153 5.34 13.26 -2.97
N TRP A 154 6.47 13.67 -2.42
CA TRP A 154 6.83 13.38 -1.04
C TRP A 154 6.14 14.42 -0.17
N VAL A 155 5.30 13.96 0.75
CA VAL A 155 4.54 14.83 1.64
C VAL A 155 4.77 14.36 3.07
N LYS A 156 5.18 15.29 3.95
CA LYS A 156 5.24 15.04 5.39
C LYS A 156 4.47 16.14 6.13
N VAL A 157 3.71 15.69 7.12
CA VAL A 157 2.80 16.54 7.90
C VAL A 157 3.15 16.43 9.38
N GLY A 158 3.17 17.58 10.04
CA GLY A 158 3.21 17.68 11.49
C GLY A 158 1.98 18.42 12.01
N TRP A 159 1.42 17.94 13.12
CA TRP A 159 0.25 18.52 13.79
C TRP A 159 0.68 19.10 15.14
N PRO A 160 1.05 20.39 15.21
CA PRO A 160 1.60 20.96 16.42
C PRO A 160 0.53 21.06 17.52
N SER A 161 0.96 20.97 18.77
CA SER A 161 0.08 21.07 19.94
C SER A 161 -0.63 22.42 20.08
N THR A 162 -0.10 23.46 19.41
CA THR A 162 -0.71 24.79 19.32
C THR A 162 -1.90 24.87 18.36
N GLY A 163 -2.18 23.81 17.59
CA GLY A 163 -3.20 23.79 16.55
C GLY A 163 -2.65 24.16 15.16
N GLY A 164 -3.44 23.88 14.12
CA GLY A 164 -3.01 23.98 12.73
C GLY A 164 -2.25 22.75 12.25
N LEU A 165 -1.50 22.91 11.15
CA LEU A 165 -0.61 21.90 10.60
C LEU A 165 0.59 22.53 9.89
N VAL A 166 1.69 21.79 9.86
CA VAL A 166 2.87 22.11 9.05
C VAL A 166 3.01 21.05 7.97
N VAL A 167 3.07 21.49 6.72
CA VAL A 167 3.21 20.59 5.56
C VAL A 167 4.49 20.90 4.80
N SER A 168 5.26 19.87 4.48
CA SER A 168 6.40 19.95 3.56
C SER A 168 6.14 19.07 2.35
N GLU A 169 6.33 19.62 1.16
CA GLU A 169 6.09 18.96 -0.11
C GLU A 169 7.27 19.10 -1.05
N PHE A 170 7.67 17.99 -1.64
CA PHE A 170 8.75 17.94 -2.62
C PHE A 170 8.40 16.96 -3.73
N ASP A 171 9.02 17.15 -4.89
CA ASP A 171 9.01 16.15 -5.94
C ASP A 171 9.93 14.99 -5.56
N THR A 172 9.46 13.76 -5.79
CA THR A 172 10.35 12.61 -5.73
C THR A 172 11.10 12.49 -7.06
N MET A 173 12.31 11.92 -7.02
CA MET A 173 13.11 11.66 -8.22
C MET A 173 12.55 10.54 -9.12
N TRP A 174 11.31 10.12 -8.88
CA TRP A 174 10.72 8.95 -9.49
C TRP A 174 9.71 9.30 -10.60
N GLY A 175 9.72 8.48 -11.66
CA GLY A 175 8.81 8.55 -12.79
C GLY A 175 9.35 9.39 -13.96
N PRO A 176 8.85 9.15 -15.19
CA PRO A 176 9.18 9.98 -16.36
C PRO A 176 8.58 11.39 -16.22
N GLY A 177 9.28 12.41 -16.73
CA GLY A 177 8.82 13.81 -16.73
C GLY A 177 9.93 14.79 -16.32
N PRO A 178 9.69 16.11 -16.46
CA PRO A 178 10.63 17.12 -15.99
C PRO A 178 10.76 17.01 -14.46
N ILE A 179 12.00 16.82 -14.00
CA ILE A 179 12.37 16.90 -12.59
C ILE A 179 12.67 18.36 -12.31
N ASP A 180 11.96 18.94 -11.33
CA ASP A 180 12.36 20.21 -10.77
C ASP A 180 13.47 19.93 -9.73
N GLU A 181 14.73 20.04 -10.17
CA GLU A 181 15.90 19.76 -9.35
C GLU A 181 15.95 20.63 -8.09
N ASP A 182 15.39 21.84 -8.15
CA ASP A 182 15.29 22.77 -7.01
C ASP A 182 14.17 22.39 -6.03
N ASN A 183 13.29 21.46 -6.44
CA ASN A 183 12.14 20.99 -5.68
C ASN A 183 12.18 19.50 -5.31
N LEU A 184 13.32 18.84 -5.52
CA LEU A 184 13.54 17.48 -5.05
C LEU A 184 13.56 17.40 -3.53
N THR A 185 13.11 16.26 -2.98
CA THR A 185 13.26 15.96 -1.55
C THR A 185 14.70 16.26 -1.14
N PRO A 186 14.94 17.06 -0.09
CA PRO A 186 16.29 17.45 0.28
C PRO A 186 17.17 16.22 0.45
N GLY A 187 18.23 16.13 -0.35
CA GLY A 187 19.19 15.02 -0.30
C GLY A 187 20.06 15.03 0.96
N ASP A 188 19.73 15.85 1.96
CA ASP A 188 20.41 15.89 3.23
C ASP A 188 20.00 14.66 4.06
N GLY A 189 20.64 13.52 3.82
CA GLY A 189 20.38 12.29 4.58
C GLY A 189 20.40 12.49 6.11
N HIS A 190 21.16 13.49 6.59
CA HIS A 190 21.14 13.93 7.98
C HIS A 190 19.81 14.57 8.42
N GLY A 191 19.20 15.44 7.61
CA GLY A 191 17.90 16.03 7.89
C GLY A 191 16.80 14.98 7.93
N LEU A 192 16.77 14.06 6.96
CA LEU A 192 15.79 12.96 6.93
C LEU A 192 15.96 12.02 8.12
N ALA A 193 17.20 11.72 8.53
CA ALA A 193 17.46 10.94 9.73
C ALA A 193 16.95 11.63 11.00
N LEU A 194 17.14 12.95 11.12
CA LEU A 194 16.59 13.72 12.23
C LEU A 194 15.05 13.73 12.22
N LEU A 195 14.44 13.84 11.04
CA LEU A 195 12.98 13.79 10.89
C LEU A 195 12.44 12.43 11.39
N LYS A 196 13.06 11.32 10.98
CA LYS A 196 12.72 9.96 11.43
C LYS A 196 12.91 9.75 12.94
N MET A 197 13.79 10.55 13.57
CA MET A 197 14.08 10.50 15.00
C MET A 197 13.16 11.40 15.84
N ALA A 198 12.29 12.21 15.23
CA ALA A 198 11.34 13.05 15.95
C ALA A 198 10.45 12.18 16.85
N ARG A 199 10.26 12.62 18.09
CA ARG A 199 9.49 11.87 19.11
C ARG A 199 8.12 12.47 19.36
N THR A 200 7.88 13.69 18.88
CA THR A 200 6.58 14.37 18.99
C THR A 200 6.25 15.08 17.68
N MET A 201 4.97 15.37 17.47
CA MET A 201 4.55 16.18 16.33
C MET A 201 5.12 17.60 16.40
N ASP A 202 5.32 18.17 17.60
CA ASP A 202 5.97 19.48 17.75
C ASP A 202 7.44 19.46 17.31
N GLU A 203 8.21 18.43 17.70
CA GLU A 203 9.58 18.23 17.22
C GLU A 203 9.60 18.06 15.70
N ARG A 204 8.65 17.29 15.13
CA ARG A 204 8.50 17.15 13.67
C ARG A 204 8.19 18.49 13.01
N CYS A 205 7.20 19.25 13.49
CA CYS A 205 6.85 20.57 12.97
C CYS A 205 8.06 21.51 12.97
N HIS A 206 8.83 21.52 14.06
CA HIS A 206 10.06 22.30 14.14
C HIS A 206 11.06 21.91 13.06
N LEU A 207 11.29 20.61 12.83
CA LEU A 207 12.18 20.14 11.77
C LEU A 207 11.64 20.47 10.37
N LEU A 208 10.34 20.27 10.13
CA LEU A 208 9.71 20.58 8.85
C LEU A 208 9.85 22.07 8.49
N MET A 209 9.56 22.97 9.43
CA MET A 209 9.70 24.42 9.22
C MET A 209 11.16 24.83 8.97
N ASN A 210 12.12 24.31 9.74
CA ASN A 210 13.50 24.79 9.70
C ASN A 210 14.38 24.10 8.65
N ARG A 211 14.03 22.90 8.19
CA ARG A 211 14.85 22.10 7.28
C ARG A 211 14.17 21.72 5.97
N PHE A 212 12.85 21.64 5.95
CA PHE A 212 12.09 21.07 4.83
C PHE A 212 11.14 22.06 4.16
N ARG A 213 11.41 23.38 4.25
CA ARG A 213 10.56 24.42 3.64
C ARG A 213 9.09 24.27 4.03
N GLY A 214 8.83 23.79 5.24
CA GLY A 214 7.49 23.58 5.75
C GLY A 214 6.66 24.85 5.73
N LYS A 215 5.40 24.73 5.36
CA LYS A 215 4.41 25.80 5.41
C LYS A 215 3.42 25.53 6.53
N HIS A 216 3.10 26.57 7.29
CA HIS A 216 2.05 26.50 8.29
C HIS A 216 0.69 26.80 7.65
N TYR A 217 -0.32 26.06 8.10
CA TYR A 217 -1.72 26.25 7.75
C TYR A 217 -2.54 26.25 9.05
N ASP A 218 -3.51 27.16 9.18
CA ASP A 218 -4.33 27.22 10.40
C ASP A 218 -5.36 26.07 10.45
N SER A 219 -5.73 25.55 9.27
CA SER A 219 -6.63 24.42 9.14
C SER A 219 -6.38 23.60 7.87
N ILE A 220 -6.82 22.35 7.89
CA ILE A 220 -6.78 21.46 6.71
C ILE A 220 -7.57 22.02 5.52
N SER A 221 -8.58 22.84 5.77
CA SER A 221 -9.38 23.50 4.71
C SER A 221 -8.62 24.58 3.96
N GLU A 222 -7.58 25.17 4.56
CA GLU A 222 -6.70 26.16 3.92
C GLU A 222 -5.58 25.52 3.11
N TYR A 223 -5.42 24.21 3.21
CA TYR A 223 -4.39 23.47 2.48
C TYR A 223 -4.60 23.59 0.97
N ASP A 224 -3.64 24.23 0.31
CA ASP A 224 -3.63 24.52 -1.14
C ASP A 224 -2.56 23.72 -1.91
N GLY A 225 -1.94 22.74 -1.25
CA GLY A 225 -0.86 21.93 -1.80
C GLY A 225 -1.30 20.83 -2.77
N GLN A 226 -0.31 20.07 -3.25
CA GLN A 226 -0.48 19.05 -4.27
C GLN A 226 -0.59 17.63 -3.69
N GLY A 227 -0.50 17.46 -2.37
CA GLY A 227 -0.76 16.19 -1.69
C GLY A 227 -2.24 15.82 -1.64
N PHE A 228 -2.55 14.68 -1.01
CA PHE A 228 -3.91 14.17 -0.85
C PHE A 228 -4.53 14.48 0.52
N LEU A 229 -3.98 15.43 1.27
CA LEU A 229 -4.34 15.73 2.67
C LEU A 229 -5.84 15.93 2.89
N ASN A 230 -6.50 16.69 2.01
CA ASN A 230 -7.94 16.96 2.04
C ASN A 230 -8.70 16.19 0.94
N ALA A 231 -8.10 15.15 0.35
CA ALA A 231 -8.68 14.41 -0.77
C ALA A 231 -9.99 13.73 -0.42
N TRP A 232 -10.25 13.46 0.86
CA TRP A 232 -11.55 12.93 1.29
C TRP A 232 -12.73 13.86 0.95
N GLU A 233 -12.53 15.16 0.81
CA GLU A 233 -13.62 16.09 0.48
C GLU A 233 -13.95 16.09 -1.03
N TRP A 234 -12.94 15.90 -1.89
CA TRP A 234 -13.07 16.14 -3.34
C TRP A 234 -12.79 14.93 -4.24
N LYS A 235 -12.03 13.92 -3.78
CA LYS A 235 -11.69 12.74 -4.59
C LYS A 235 -12.84 11.74 -4.56
N HIS A 236 -13.77 11.92 -5.50
CA HIS A 236 -14.89 11.00 -5.78
C HIS A 236 -14.66 10.20 -7.08
N THR A 237 -13.62 10.54 -7.83
CA THR A 237 -13.17 9.87 -9.06
C THR A 237 -11.65 9.71 -9.03
N GLY A 238 -11.12 8.79 -9.85
CA GLY A 238 -9.67 8.63 -9.93
C GLY A 238 -9.01 9.73 -10.76
N GLU A 239 -7.69 9.89 -10.60
CA GLU A 239 -6.92 10.88 -11.36
C GLU A 239 -6.53 10.37 -12.76
N VAL A 240 -6.42 9.05 -12.91
CA VAL A 240 -5.97 8.36 -14.14
C VAL A 240 -7.04 7.37 -14.63
N GLY A 241 -7.67 6.66 -13.70
CA GLY A 241 -8.71 5.66 -13.98
C GLY A 241 -9.90 5.80 -13.03
N PRO A 242 -10.86 4.86 -13.06
CA PRO A 242 -11.88 4.79 -12.01
C PRO A 242 -11.25 4.44 -10.65
N LEU A 243 -11.88 4.91 -9.56
CA LEU A 243 -11.57 4.39 -8.22
C LEU A 243 -12.15 2.98 -8.12
N LEU A 244 -11.29 1.97 -8.09
CA LEU A 244 -11.71 0.58 -8.01
C LEU A 244 -11.55 0.06 -6.59
N THR A 245 -12.61 -0.52 -6.04
CA THR A 245 -12.53 -1.33 -4.83
C THR A 245 -11.62 -2.54 -5.05
N PRO A 246 -11.17 -3.23 -3.99
CA PRO A 246 -10.43 -4.47 -4.15
C PRO A 246 -11.10 -5.52 -5.02
N GLN A 247 -12.42 -5.66 -4.88
CA GLN A 247 -13.18 -6.64 -5.65
C GLN A 247 -13.21 -6.25 -7.13
N GLU A 248 -13.53 -5.00 -7.43
CA GLU A 248 -13.54 -4.50 -8.81
C GLU A 248 -12.14 -4.53 -9.44
N THR A 249 -11.08 -4.28 -8.66
CA THR A 249 -9.69 -4.40 -9.14
C THR A 249 -9.36 -5.85 -9.53
N ILE A 250 -9.85 -6.83 -8.78
CA ILE A 250 -9.68 -8.26 -9.11
C ILE A 250 -10.50 -8.62 -10.35
N GLU A 251 -11.73 -8.15 -10.45
CA GLU A 251 -12.63 -8.39 -11.59
C GLU A 251 -12.05 -7.78 -12.88
N ASP A 252 -11.62 -6.52 -12.85
CA ASP A 252 -10.96 -5.85 -13.98
C ASP A 252 -9.70 -6.61 -14.40
N TRP A 253 -8.88 -7.02 -13.44
CA TRP A 253 -7.68 -7.83 -13.71
C TRP A 253 -8.03 -9.17 -14.37
N LEU A 254 -9.08 -9.86 -13.93
CA LEU A 254 -9.53 -11.13 -14.52
C LEU A 254 -10.05 -10.94 -15.96
N GLU A 255 -10.88 -9.93 -16.19
CA GLU A 255 -11.46 -9.64 -17.50
C GLU A 255 -10.42 -9.23 -18.54
N ASN A 256 -9.46 -8.42 -18.12
CA ASN A 256 -8.42 -7.89 -18.99
C ASN A 256 -7.26 -8.87 -19.22
N ARG A 257 -7.21 -9.98 -18.48
CA ARG A 257 -6.16 -10.99 -18.63
C ARG A 257 -6.30 -11.84 -19.90
N TYR A 258 -7.51 -12.07 -20.38
CA TYR A 258 -7.77 -12.92 -21.55
C TYR A 258 -8.05 -12.14 -22.85
N LYS A 259 -8.54 -10.89 -22.78
CA LYS A 259 -8.73 -10.04 -23.97
C LYS A 259 -7.41 -9.59 -24.63
N ARG A 260 -6.26 -9.89 -24.01
CA ARG A 260 -4.92 -9.42 -24.43
C ARG A 260 -4.01 -10.53 -24.97
N SER A 261 -4.48 -11.78 -25.02
CA SER A 261 -3.77 -12.91 -25.65
C SER A 261 -4.16 -13.16 -27.11
N ASP A 262 -5.20 -12.49 -27.62
CA ASP A 262 -5.78 -12.72 -28.95
C ASP A 262 -5.46 -11.61 -29.97
N ASP A 263 -4.40 -10.81 -29.76
CA ASP A 263 -4.01 -9.77 -30.72
C ASP A 263 -3.37 -10.41 -31.98
N PRO A 264 -3.99 -10.36 -33.18
CA PRO A 264 -3.52 -11.09 -34.36
C PRO A 264 -2.21 -10.56 -34.97
N GLN A 265 -1.64 -9.47 -34.43
CA GLN A 265 -0.44 -8.83 -34.97
C GLN A 265 0.89 -9.58 -34.68
N GLN A 266 0.85 -10.77 -34.05
CA GLN A 266 2.04 -11.62 -33.87
C GLN A 266 2.12 -12.84 -34.83
N ALA A 267 1.33 -12.85 -35.91
CA ALA A 267 1.40 -13.89 -36.96
C ALA A 267 1.87 -13.35 -38.32
N GLY A 268 2.79 -12.37 -38.32
CA GLY A 268 3.40 -11.79 -39.53
C GLY A 268 4.92 -11.78 -39.47
#